data_AF-A0A815UV63-F1
#
_entry.id   AF-A0A815UV63-F1
#
_cell.length_a   1.000
_cell.length_b   1.000
_cell.length_c   1.000
_cell.angle_alpha   90.00
_cell.angle_beta   90.00
_cell.angle_gamma   90.00
#
_symmetry.space_group_name_H-M   'P 1'
#
loop_
_entity.id
_entity.type
_entity.pdbx_description
1 polymer ?
#
loop_
_entity_poly.entity_id
_entity_poly.type
_entity_poly.pdbx_seq_one_letter_code
_entity_poly.pdbx_strand_id
1 'polypeptide(L)'
;VFDSFVIVVGLLPRLLNGYGVDLSQTFSILCKLRFFFTYYAGYTAACFISLACIERYLTSSTSAYKRQLITKKRAYLSILIVLIFGCVTFGEGFYCIDINQQLFGAPQSCYQLKLNIQCQIADSLLQFIFELLIPALLMIVFGFLTFKNVHNKHSRVNAVQLGDNPLAATVGTRRMSVSQEKRAAQKRDGQLRTMLLVQVAVFVISTFPIGVFKLYSIVTVYQTKSPLKRAIENTIFNISVISLFFNNCITFYIHTLCGQVFRKELFKLFRCA
;
A
#
# COMPACT_ATOMS: atom_id res chain seq x y z
N VAL A 1 9.50 5.61 -1.22
CA VAL A 1 10.68 5.03 -0.54
C VAL A 1 10.46 3.57 -0.23
N PHE A 2 9.46 3.21 0.58
CA PHE A 2 9.15 1.80 0.87
C PHE A 2 8.81 1.00 -0.40
N ASP A 3 7.97 1.53 -1.29
CA ASP A 3 7.66 0.84 -2.57
C ASP A 3 8.91 0.62 -3.44
N SER A 4 9.80 1.61 -3.51
CA SER A 4 11.08 1.51 -4.23
C SER A 4 12.00 0.47 -3.60
N PHE A 5 12.01 0.40 -2.27
CA PHE A 5 12.80 -0.57 -1.51
C PHE A 5 12.27 -1.99 -1.71
N VAL A 6 10.95 -2.18 -1.76
CA VAL A 6 10.30 -3.47 -2.10
C VAL A 6 10.74 -3.95 -3.49
N ILE A 7 10.82 -3.05 -4.48
CA ILE A 7 11.26 -3.41 -5.83
C ILE A 7 12.73 -3.83 -5.83
N VAL A 8 13.61 -3.07 -5.18
CA VAL A 8 15.06 -3.36 -5.17
C VAL A 8 15.39 -4.62 -4.37
N VAL A 9 14.78 -4.81 -3.20
CA VAL A 9 15.10 -5.94 -2.31
C VAL A 9 14.29 -7.18 -2.66
N GLY A 10 13.05 -7.03 -3.11
CA GLY A 10 12.15 -8.13 -3.41
C GLY A 10 12.23 -8.63 -4.85
N LEU A 11 12.01 -7.72 -5.82
CA LEU A 11 11.85 -8.06 -7.24
C LEU A 11 13.19 -8.34 -7.92
N LEU A 12 14.21 -7.50 -7.71
CA LEU A 12 15.50 -7.65 -8.39
C LEU A 12 16.15 -9.01 -8.13
N PRO A 13 16.25 -9.52 -6.87
CA PRO A 13 16.86 -10.82 -6.66
C PRO A 13 15.96 -11.96 -7.19
N ARG A 14 14.65 -11.74 -7.35
CA ARG A 14 13.75 -12.74 -7.98
C ARG A 14 14.01 -12.84 -9.48
N LEU A 15 14.35 -11.73 -10.13
CA LEU A 15 14.82 -11.73 -11.52
C LEU A 15 16.17 -12.43 -11.63
N LEU A 16 17.13 -12.12 -10.73
CA LEU A 16 18.45 -12.75 -10.70
C LEU A 16 18.41 -14.26 -10.44
N ASN A 17 17.42 -14.73 -9.67
CA ASN A 17 17.17 -16.16 -9.48
C ASN A 17 16.87 -16.87 -10.82
N GLY A 18 16.13 -16.23 -11.72
CA GLY A 18 15.89 -16.76 -13.07
C GLY A 18 17.17 -16.99 -13.88
N TYR A 19 18.27 -16.30 -13.52
CA TYR A 19 19.58 -16.42 -14.13
C TYR A 19 20.57 -17.26 -13.29
N GLY A 20 20.16 -17.79 -12.14
CA GLY A 20 21.03 -18.58 -11.25
C GLY A 20 22.11 -17.75 -10.50
N VAL A 21 21.95 -16.43 -10.41
CA VAL A 21 22.95 -15.51 -9.80
C VAL A 21 22.46 -14.94 -8.45
N ASP A 22 21.41 -15.51 -7.87
CA ASP A 22 20.80 -14.98 -6.64
C ASP A 22 21.58 -15.42 -5.38
N LEU A 23 22.42 -14.53 -4.85
CA LEU A 23 23.17 -14.71 -3.60
C LEU A 23 22.29 -15.02 -2.38
N SER A 24 21.00 -14.63 -2.41
CA SER A 24 20.06 -14.96 -1.33
C SER A 24 19.71 -16.45 -1.27
N GLN A 25 20.05 -17.22 -2.30
CA GLN A 25 19.91 -18.69 -2.29
C GLN A 25 21.12 -19.39 -1.67
N THR A 26 22.25 -18.70 -1.54
CA THR A 26 23.48 -19.25 -0.98
C THR A 26 23.62 -18.95 0.51
N PHE A 27 23.21 -17.76 0.95
CA PHE A 27 23.40 -17.31 2.34
C PHE A 27 22.08 -17.19 3.11
N SER A 28 21.92 -17.98 4.18
CA SER A 28 20.68 -18.06 4.97
C SER A 28 20.27 -16.70 5.55
N ILE A 29 21.25 -15.93 6.02
CA ILE A 29 21.01 -14.58 6.54
C ILE A 29 20.46 -13.63 5.46
N LEU A 30 20.95 -13.71 4.22
CA LEU A 30 20.45 -12.87 3.12
C LEU A 30 19.04 -13.27 2.71
N CYS A 31 18.71 -14.56 2.71
CA CYS A 31 17.35 -15.07 2.51
C CYS A 31 16.37 -14.48 3.56
N LYS A 32 16.73 -14.58 4.85
CA LYS A 32 15.93 -14.07 5.98
C LYS A 32 15.74 -12.56 5.92
N LEU A 33 16.82 -11.80 5.70
CA LEU A 33 16.77 -10.34 5.59
C LEU A 33 15.93 -9.90 4.39
N ARG A 34 16.12 -10.52 3.22
CA ARG A 34 15.34 -10.22 2.02
C ARG A 34 13.86 -10.41 2.27
N PHE A 35 13.48 -11.54 2.87
CA PHE A 35 12.10 -11.82 3.22
C PHE A 35 11.56 -10.73 4.15
N PHE A 36 12.21 -10.54 5.30
CA PHE A 36 11.80 -9.56 6.31
C PHE A 36 11.56 -8.19 5.69
N PHE A 37 12.54 -7.66 4.96
CA PHE A 37 12.46 -6.33 4.36
C PHE A 37 11.38 -6.21 3.29
N THR A 38 11.17 -7.24 2.47
CA THR A 38 10.15 -7.21 1.41
C THR A 38 8.75 -7.10 2.02
N TYR A 39 8.42 -7.97 2.97
CA TYR A 39 7.10 -8.00 3.58
C TYR A 39 6.88 -6.84 4.55
N TYR A 40 7.90 -6.49 5.34
CA TYR A 40 7.87 -5.34 6.24
C TYR A 40 7.59 -4.04 5.48
N ALA A 41 8.30 -3.82 4.36
CA ALA A 41 8.11 -2.62 3.56
C ALA A 41 6.76 -2.60 2.84
N GLY A 42 6.28 -3.74 2.32
CA GLY A 42 4.95 -3.89 1.72
C GLY A 42 3.83 -3.58 2.71
N TYR A 43 3.87 -4.18 3.90
CA TYR A 43 2.95 -3.89 5.00
C TYR A 43 2.96 -2.40 5.40
N THR A 44 4.16 -1.84 5.61
CA THR A 44 4.29 -0.44 6.02
C THR A 44 3.70 0.50 4.97
N ALA A 45 3.94 0.24 3.68
CA ALA A 45 3.33 0.99 2.59
C ALA A 45 1.80 0.92 2.62
N ALA A 46 1.23 -0.28 2.74
CA ALA A 46 -0.23 -0.49 2.82
C ALA A 46 -0.87 0.23 4.03
N CYS A 47 -0.21 0.17 5.20
CA CYS A 47 -0.65 0.88 6.40
C CYS A 47 -0.59 2.39 6.24
N PHE A 48 0.43 2.94 5.58
CA PHE A 48 0.52 4.39 5.35
C PHE A 48 -0.57 4.90 4.40
N ILE A 49 -0.94 4.12 3.38
CA ILE A 49 -2.09 4.45 2.53
C ILE A 49 -3.38 4.42 3.35
N SER A 50 -3.53 3.43 4.23
CA SER A 50 -4.68 3.33 5.14
C SER A 50 -4.77 4.51 6.11
N LEU A 51 -3.65 4.91 6.71
CA LEU A 51 -3.56 6.09 7.58
C LEU A 51 -3.87 7.38 6.80
N ALA A 52 -3.42 7.49 5.55
CA ALA A 52 -3.78 8.61 4.68
C ALA A 52 -5.30 8.64 4.42
N CYS A 53 -5.96 7.48 4.22
CA CYS A 53 -7.42 7.42 4.09
C CYS A 53 -8.13 7.91 5.35
N ILE A 54 -7.64 7.50 6.53
CA ILE A 54 -8.18 7.95 7.82
C ILE A 54 -8.00 9.46 7.98
N GLU A 55 -6.81 10.00 7.70
CA GLU A 55 -6.53 11.43 7.76
C GLU A 55 -7.47 12.23 6.84
N ARG A 56 -7.68 11.75 5.61
CA ARG A 56 -8.60 12.39 4.65
C ARG A 56 -10.04 12.32 5.13
N TYR A 57 -10.47 11.22 5.72
CA TYR A 57 -11.79 11.10 6.33
C TYR A 57 -11.97 12.12 7.46
N LEU A 58 -11.04 12.16 8.42
CA LEU A 58 -11.09 13.08 9.56
C LEU A 58 -11.10 14.54 9.11
N THR A 59 -10.32 14.89 8.09
CA THR A 59 -10.29 16.24 7.49
C THR A 59 -11.60 16.56 6.78
N SER A 60 -12.18 15.59 6.09
CA SER A 60 -13.45 15.76 5.37
C SER A 60 -14.66 15.87 6.31
N SER A 61 -14.55 15.44 7.57
CA SER A 61 -15.64 15.46 8.55
C SER A 61 -16.16 16.87 8.85
N THR A 62 -17.45 16.97 9.11
CA THR A 62 -18.13 18.20 9.54
C THR A 62 -17.88 18.51 11.02
N SER A 63 -17.69 17.47 11.85
CA SER A 63 -17.43 17.61 13.29
C SER A 63 -16.05 18.21 13.56
N ALA A 64 -16.02 19.30 14.35
CA ALA A 64 -14.79 19.95 14.79
C ALA A 64 -13.93 19.05 15.67
N TYR A 65 -14.55 18.26 16.55
CA TYR A 65 -13.87 17.28 17.41
C TYR A 65 -13.05 16.28 16.59
N LYS A 66 -13.65 15.70 15.53
CA LYS A 66 -12.95 14.75 14.64
C LYS A 66 -11.75 15.38 13.93
N ARG A 67 -11.83 16.66 13.53
CA ARG A 67 -10.71 17.38 12.90
C ARG A 67 -9.56 17.64 13.87
N GLN A 68 -9.86 17.91 15.15
CA GLN A 68 -8.86 18.13 16.19
C GLN A 68 -8.06 16.86 16.54
N LEU A 69 -8.53 15.67 16.13
CA LEU A 69 -7.77 14.43 16.31
C LEU A 69 -6.51 14.37 15.42
N ILE A 70 -6.48 15.15 14.33
CA ILE A 70 -5.32 15.25 13.43
C ILE A 70 -4.31 16.21 14.05
N THR A 71 -3.40 15.67 14.84
CA THR A 71 -2.27 16.42 15.39
C THR A 71 -0.96 15.78 14.94
N LYS A 72 0.09 16.58 14.78
CA LYS A 72 1.43 16.07 14.42
C LYS A 72 1.90 14.98 15.39
N LYS A 73 1.68 15.18 16.70
CA LYS A 73 2.01 14.21 17.75
C LYS A 73 1.34 12.85 17.51
N ARG A 74 0.04 12.84 17.17
CA ARG A 74 -0.71 11.60 16.89
C ARG A 74 -0.32 10.95 15.57
N ALA A 75 0.01 11.74 14.55
CA ALA A 75 0.55 11.23 13.31
C ALA A 75 1.87 10.48 13.54
N TYR A 76 2.83 11.10 14.24
CA TYR A 76 4.10 10.45 14.59
C TYR A 76 3.91 9.21 15.46
N LEU A 77 3.01 9.26 16.44
CA LEU A 77 2.70 8.09 17.26
C LEU A 77 2.10 6.94 16.43
N SER A 78 1.21 7.25 15.49
CA SER A 78 0.60 6.24 14.60
C SER A 78 1.64 5.60 13.69
N ILE A 79 2.56 6.40 13.13
CA ILE A 79 3.69 5.90 12.32
C ILE A 79 4.57 4.98 13.18
N LEU A 80 4.95 5.41 14.38
CA LEU A 80 5.77 4.60 15.29
C LEU A 80 5.11 3.26 15.63
N ILE A 81 3.81 3.26 15.91
CA ILE A 81 3.04 2.03 16.17
C ILE A 81 3.09 1.09 14.97
N VAL A 82 2.85 1.58 13.75
CA VAL A 82 2.91 0.76 12.53
C VAL A 82 4.30 0.15 12.35
N LEU A 83 5.36 0.93 12.55
CA LEU A 83 6.74 0.45 12.38
C LEU A 83 7.09 -0.64 13.40
N ILE A 84 6.76 -0.43 14.68
CA ILE A 84 7.01 -1.43 15.74
C ILE A 84 6.20 -2.69 15.49
N PHE A 85 4.91 -2.54 15.21
CA PHE A 85 4.01 -3.66 14.96
C PHE A 85 4.49 -4.50 13.76
N GLY A 86 4.89 -3.84 12.66
CA GLY A 86 5.45 -4.52 11.50
C GLY A 86 6.71 -5.33 11.84
N CYS A 87 7.63 -4.77 12.65
CA CYS A 87 8.83 -5.51 13.07
C CYS A 87 8.48 -6.78 13.87
N VAL A 88 7.47 -6.71 14.74
CA VAL A 88 7.01 -7.86 15.53
C VAL A 88 6.32 -8.89 14.64
N THR A 89 5.40 -8.47 13.77
CA THR A 89 4.62 -9.37 12.89
C THR A 89 5.52 -10.14 11.92
N PHE A 90 6.48 -9.47 11.27
CA PHE A 90 7.33 -10.11 10.27
C PHE A 90 8.66 -10.64 10.83
N GLY A 91 8.92 -10.39 12.12
CA GLY A 91 10.11 -10.91 12.82
C GLY A 91 10.15 -12.44 12.88
N GLU A 92 8.99 -13.11 12.86
CA GLU A 92 8.92 -14.58 12.81
C GLU A 92 9.63 -15.18 11.58
N GLY A 93 9.76 -14.40 10.50
CA GLY A 93 10.45 -14.82 9.28
C GLY A 93 11.92 -15.19 9.51
N PHE A 94 12.58 -14.63 10.53
CA PHE A 94 13.96 -15.00 10.88
C PHE A 94 14.07 -16.42 11.46
N TYR A 95 13.01 -16.92 12.08
CA TYR A 95 12.94 -18.26 12.63
C TYR A 95 12.36 -19.28 11.62
N CYS A 96 11.31 -18.89 10.91
CA CYS A 96 10.54 -19.80 10.06
C CYS A 96 11.12 -20.03 8.65
N ILE A 97 12.10 -19.24 8.21
CA ILE A 97 12.65 -19.30 6.85
C ILE A 97 14.11 -19.72 6.92
N ASP A 98 14.49 -20.71 6.13
CA ASP A 98 15.89 -21.06 5.96
C ASP A 98 16.14 -21.60 4.55
N ILE A 99 17.41 -21.76 4.18
CA ILE A 99 17.78 -22.37 2.91
C ILE A 99 17.54 -23.88 3.02
N ASN A 100 16.71 -24.40 2.13
CA ASN A 100 16.40 -25.82 2.10
C ASN A 100 17.59 -26.61 1.52
N GLN A 101 18.46 -27.15 2.37
CA GLN A 101 19.64 -27.94 1.97
C GLN A 101 19.33 -29.43 1.68
N GLN A 102 18.08 -29.88 1.85
CA GLN A 102 17.77 -31.32 1.94
C GLN A 102 17.51 -32.07 0.62
N LEU A 103 17.62 -31.46 -0.56
CA LEU A 103 17.60 -32.22 -1.82
C LEU A 103 18.95 -32.12 -2.53
N PHE A 104 19.77 -33.16 -2.39
CA PHE A 104 20.87 -33.44 -3.32
C PHE A 104 20.32 -33.41 -4.75
N GLY A 105 20.70 -32.39 -5.53
CA GLY A 105 20.37 -32.26 -6.96
C GLY A 105 19.17 -31.36 -7.33
N ALA A 106 18.54 -30.65 -6.40
CA ALA A 106 17.53 -29.62 -6.73
C ALA A 106 18.12 -28.20 -6.58
N PRO A 107 17.74 -27.22 -7.41
CA PRO A 107 18.23 -25.85 -7.29
C PRO A 107 17.89 -25.27 -5.90
N GLN A 108 18.93 -24.86 -5.18
CA GLN A 108 18.84 -24.17 -3.90
C GLN A 108 17.91 -22.98 -4.06
N SER A 109 16.85 -22.92 -3.26
CA SER A 109 15.90 -21.82 -3.37
C SER A 109 15.43 -21.41 -1.99
N CYS A 110 15.49 -20.09 -1.75
CA CYS A 110 15.04 -19.44 -0.52
C CYS A 110 13.52 -19.59 -0.41
N TYR A 111 13.10 -20.68 0.23
CA TYR A 111 11.70 -21.02 0.49
C TYR A 111 11.50 -21.24 1.99
N GLN A 112 10.26 -21.07 2.44
CA GLN A 112 9.87 -21.47 3.78
C GLN A 112 10.26 -22.92 4.02
N LEU A 113 10.84 -23.21 5.18
CA LEU A 113 11.25 -24.55 5.52
C LEU A 113 10.00 -25.44 5.48
N LYS A 114 9.93 -26.32 4.47
CA LYS A 114 8.80 -27.25 4.29
C LYS A 114 8.61 -28.17 5.51
N LEU A 115 9.62 -28.26 6.38
CA LEU A 115 9.59 -29.06 7.61
C LEU A 115 8.63 -28.53 8.68
N ASN A 116 8.20 -27.26 8.62
CA ASN A 116 7.35 -26.68 9.67
C ASN A 116 6.05 -26.11 9.09
N ILE A 117 5.06 -26.99 8.89
CA ILE A 117 3.73 -26.65 8.34
C ILE A 117 3.08 -25.50 9.14
N GLN A 118 3.32 -25.45 10.45
CA GLN A 118 2.83 -24.38 11.32
C GLN A 118 3.36 -23.00 10.91
N CYS A 119 4.65 -22.89 10.60
CA CYS A 119 5.25 -21.65 10.09
C CYS A 119 4.62 -21.22 8.75
N GLN A 120 4.37 -22.16 7.84
CA GLN A 120 3.75 -21.84 6.55
C GLN A 120 2.33 -21.30 6.70
N ILE A 121 1.53 -21.91 7.60
CA ILE A 121 0.17 -21.47 7.89
C ILE A 121 0.19 -20.10 8.58
N ALA A 122 1.00 -19.93 9.62
CA ALA A 122 1.13 -18.69 10.36
C ALA A 122 1.50 -17.51 9.43
N ASP A 123 2.57 -17.66 8.65
CA ASP A 123 3.01 -16.63 7.72
C ASP A 123 1.94 -16.29 6.68
N SER A 124 1.31 -17.31 6.09
CA SER A 124 0.29 -17.08 5.06
C SER A 124 -0.93 -16.36 5.64
N LEU A 125 -1.30 -16.65 6.89
CA LEU A 125 -2.36 -15.95 7.60
C LEU A 125 -1.96 -14.53 7.98
N LEU A 126 -0.76 -14.31 8.51
CA LEU A 126 -0.29 -12.97 8.88
C LEU A 126 -0.21 -12.05 7.67
N GLN A 127 0.36 -12.52 6.55
CA GLN A 127 0.37 -11.76 5.30
C GLN A 127 -1.06 -11.48 4.82
N PHE A 128 -1.94 -12.48 4.78
CA PHE A 128 -3.31 -12.28 4.34
C PHE A 128 -4.06 -11.26 5.23
N ILE A 129 -3.93 -11.36 6.55
CA ILE A 129 -4.65 -10.50 7.49
C ILE A 129 -4.07 -9.09 7.51
N PHE A 130 -2.76 -8.95 7.72
CA PHE A 130 -2.13 -7.66 7.98
C PHE A 130 -1.70 -6.92 6.72
N GLU A 131 -1.32 -7.62 5.64
CA GLU A 131 -0.90 -6.98 4.39
C GLU A 131 -2.09 -6.71 3.47
N LEU A 132 -3.10 -7.60 3.46
CA LEU A 132 -4.25 -7.48 2.56
C LEU A 132 -5.53 -7.04 3.28
N LEU A 133 -6.06 -7.87 4.18
CA LEU A 133 -7.43 -7.73 4.68
C LEU A 133 -7.62 -6.44 5.48
N ILE A 134 -6.80 -6.21 6.51
CA ILE A 134 -6.92 -5.04 7.38
C ILE A 134 -6.72 -3.74 6.59
N PRO A 135 -5.63 -3.56 5.81
CA PRO A 135 -5.46 -2.34 5.02
C PRO A 135 -6.59 -2.13 4.02
N ALA A 136 -7.01 -3.18 3.29
CA ALA A 136 -8.09 -3.06 2.31
C ALA A 136 -9.41 -2.63 2.96
N LEU A 137 -9.80 -3.23 4.08
CA LEU A 137 -11.03 -2.86 4.80
C LEU A 137 -10.97 -1.41 5.29
N LEU A 138 -9.86 -0.99 5.90
CA LEU A 138 -9.69 0.40 6.33
C LEU A 138 -9.76 1.37 5.15
N MET A 139 -9.05 1.08 4.06
CA MET A 139 -9.05 1.90 2.85
C MET A 139 -10.45 2.02 2.22
N ILE A 140 -11.20 0.91 2.10
CA ILE A 140 -12.55 0.91 1.54
C ILE A 140 -13.51 1.69 2.45
N VAL A 141 -13.51 1.41 3.76
CA VAL A 141 -14.41 2.06 4.72
C VAL A 141 -14.14 3.56 4.79
N PHE A 142 -12.90 3.98 5.02
CA PHE A 142 -12.56 5.39 5.15
C PHE A 142 -12.57 6.12 3.80
N GLY A 143 -12.26 5.43 2.70
CA GLY A 143 -12.43 5.96 1.34
C GLY A 143 -13.89 6.28 1.04
N PHE A 144 -14.80 5.35 1.31
CA PHE A 144 -16.24 5.56 1.12
C PHE A 144 -16.79 6.67 2.02
N LEU A 145 -16.42 6.69 3.30
CA LEU A 145 -16.84 7.74 4.23
C LEU A 145 -16.33 9.13 3.80
N THR A 146 -15.09 9.21 3.29
CA THR A 146 -14.54 10.44 2.72
C THR A 146 -15.35 10.90 1.52
N PHE A 147 -15.68 9.99 0.60
CA PHE A 147 -16.50 10.28 -0.57
C PHE A 147 -17.87 10.85 -0.18
N LYS A 148 -18.57 10.19 0.75
CA LYS A 148 -19.88 10.64 1.27
C LYS A 148 -19.80 12.04 1.88
N ASN A 149 -18.80 12.30 2.73
CA ASN A 149 -18.63 13.62 3.37
C ASN A 149 -18.38 14.74 2.36
N VAL A 150 -17.59 14.45 1.32
CA VAL A 150 -17.26 15.43 0.28
C VAL A 150 -18.46 15.71 -0.61
N HIS A 151 -19.20 14.67 -1.03
CA HIS A 151 -20.40 14.84 -1.84
C HIS A 151 -21.41 15.75 -1.12
N ASN A 152 -21.65 15.48 0.17
CA ASN A 152 -22.52 16.32 1.01
C ASN A 152 -22.04 17.77 1.14
N LYS A 153 -20.72 18.00 1.20
CA LYS A 153 -20.15 19.36 1.23
C LYS A 153 -20.36 20.09 -0.10
N HIS A 154 -20.17 19.42 -1.24
CA HIS A 154 -20.40 20.01 -2.56
C HIS A 154 -21.87 20.39 -2.77
N SER A 155 -22.81 19.50 -2.41
CA SER A 155 -24.24 19.79 -2.55
C SER A 155 -24.69 21.00 -1.71
N ARG A 156 -24.10 21.21 -0.52
CA ARG A 156 -24.39 22.38 0.32
C ARG A 156 -23.83 23.69 -0.24
N VAL A 157 -22.62 23.66 -0.80
CA VAL A 157 -22.01 24.87 -1.39
C VAL A 157 -22.75 25.29 -2.66
N ASN A 158 -23.16 24.33 -3.49
CA ASN A 158 -23.92 24.62 -4.70
C ASN A 158 -25.33 25.16 -4.37
N ALA A 159 -25.98 24.65 -3.32
CA ALA A 159 -27.29 25.16 -2.87
C ALA A 159 -27.23 26.61 -2.36
N VAL A 160 -26.12 27.03 -1.74
CA VAL A 160 -25.95 28.42 -1.26
C VAL A 160 -25.69 29.39 -2.42
N GLN A 161 -25.02 28.97 -3.50
CA GLN A 161 -24.75 29.83 -4.66
C GLN A 161 -25.99 30.08 -5.55
N LEU A 162 -26.97 29.17 -5.55
CA LEU A 162 -28.22 29.34 -6.29
C LEU A 162 -29.25 30.22 -5.57
N GLY A 163 -28.99 30.60 -4.30
CA GLY A 163 -29.83 31.47 -3.50
C GLY A 163 -29.39 32.94 -3.45
N ASP A 164 -28.55 33.39 -4.39
CA ASP A 164 -27.98 34.73 -4.36
C ASP A 164 -29.06 35.82 -4.52
N ASN A 165 -29.44 36.42 -3.39
CA ASN A 165 -30.11 37.70 -3.30
C ASN A 165 -29.23 38.79 -3.95
N PRO A 166 -29.74 39.59 -4.90
CA PRO A 166 -28.95 40.56 -5.68
C PRO A 166 -28.39 41.76 -4.88
N LEU A 167 -28.65 41.89 -3.57
CA LEU A 167 -28.25 43.07 -2.78
C LEU A 167 -26.82 43.07 -2.21
N ALA A 168 -26.02 42.00 -2.37
CA ALA A 168 -24.70 41.89 -1.72
C ALA A 168 -23.49 42.36 -2.57
N ALA A 169 -23.72 42.97 -3.74
CA ALA A 169 -22.68 43.23 -4.75
C ALA A 169 -21.65 44.33 -4.37
N THR A 170 -21.89 45.14 -3.35
CA THR A 170 -21.13 46.40 -3.15
C THR A 170 -19.89 46.30 -2.24
N VAL A 171 -19.56 45.13 -1.67
CA VAL A 171 -18.41 44.97 -0.72
C VAL A 171 -17.37 43.95 -1.23
N GLY A 172 -17.08 43.98 -2.53
CA GLY A 172 -16.47 42.86 -3.28
C GLY A 172 -14.94 42.72 -3.29
N THR A 173 -14.14 43.75 -3.00
CA THR A 173 -12.71 43.72 -3.38
C THR A 173 -11.77 43.00 -2.39
N ARG A 174 -12.07 42.96 -1.09
CA ARG A 174 -11.19 42.28 -0.09
C ARG A 174 -11.50 40.80 0.14
N ARG A 175 -12.69 40.32 -0.24
CA ARG A 175 -13.10 38.91 -0.16
C ARG A 175 -12.57 38.05 -1.32
N MET A 176 -12.16 38.67 -2.43
CA MET A 176 -11.68 37.97 -3.62
C MET A 176 -10.36 37.21 -3.39
N SER A 177 -9.36 37.80 -2.71
CA SER A 177 -8.07 37.12 -2.50
C SER A 177 -8.18 35.89 -1.59
N VAL A 178 -8.92 36.00 -0.48
CA VAL A 178 -9.14 34.89 0.48
C VAL A 178 -9.99 33.77 -0.12
N SER A 179 -10.96 34.11 -0.98
CA SER A 179 -11.78 33.09 -1.67
C SER A 179 -11.01 32.38 -2.78
N GLN A 180 -10.07 33.04 -3.45
CA GLN A 180 -9.20 32.45 -4.46
C GLN A 180 -8.20 31.46 -3.84
N GLU A 181 -7.59 31.80 -2.70
CA GLU A 181 -6.69 30.91 -1.96
C GLU A 181 -7.43 29.66 -1.43
N LYS A 182 -8.63 29.84 -0.87
CA LYS A 182 -9.50 28.72 -0.46
C LYS A 182 -9.90 27.82 -1.62
N ARG A 183 -10.23 28.38 -2.79
CA ARG A 183 -10.55 27.61 -4.01
C ARG A 183 -9.34 26.82 -4.51
N ALA A 184 -8.13 27.40 -4.45
CA ALA A 184 -6.90 26.71 -4.84
C ALA A 184 -6.57 25.55 -3.89
N ALA A 185 -6.72 25.75 -2.57
CA ALA A 185 -6.58 24.68 -1.57
C ALA A 185 -7.59 23.54 -1.79
N GLN A 186 -8.87 23.88 -2.05
CA GLN A 186 -9.91 22.88 -2.35
C GLN A 186 -9.64 22.07 -3.62
N LYS A 187 -9.11 22.70 -4.67
CA LYS A 187 -8.71 21.99 -5.90
C LYS A 187 -7.57 20.99 -5.63
N ARG A 188 -6.57 21.38 -4.84
CA ARG A 188 -5.47 20.50 -4.41
C ARG A 188 -5.99 19.32 -3.59
N ASP A 189 -6.89 19.56 -2.65
CA ASP A 189 -7.51 18.51 -1.84
C ASP A 189 -8.35 17.55 -2.70
N GLY A 190 -9.05 18.06 -3.70
CA GLY A 190 -9.79 17.25 -4.67
C GLY A 190 -8.88 16.29 -5.43
N GLN A 191 -7.77 16.79 -5.97
CA GLN A 191 -6.78 15.98 -6.68
C GLN A 191 -6.16 14.90 -5.78
N LEU A 192 -5.80 15.26 -4.55
CA LEU A 192 -5.18 14.34 -3.60
C LEU A 192 -6.13 13.20 -3.19
N ARG A 193 -7.43 13.48 -3.06
CA ARG A 193 -8.44 12.43 -2.82
C ARG A 193 -8.62 11.51 -4.02
N THR A 194 -8.70 12.05 -5.23
CA THR A 194 -8.83 11.23 -6.44
C THR A 194 -7.62 10.31 -6.59
N MET A 195 -6.42 10.83 -6.35
CA MET A 195 -5.19 10.04 -6.31
C MET A 195 -5.31 8.87 -5.31
N LEU A 196 -5.78 9.14 -4.09
CA LEU A 196 -5.93 8.13 -3.06
C LEU A 196 -6.97 7.06 -3.45
N LEU A 197 -8.11 7.43 -4.03
CA LEU A 197 -9.11 6.46 -4.49
C LEU A 197 -8.58 5.54 -5.60
N VAL A 198 -7.84 6.11 -6.56
CA VAL A 198 -7.18 5.32 -7.61
C VAL A 198 -6.16 4.37 -6.99
N GLN A 199 -5.37 4.84 -6.02
CA GLN A 199 -4.40 4.02 -5.31
C GLN A 199 -5.06 2.87 -4.55
N VAL A 200 -6.21 3.11 -3.89
CA VAL A 200 -6.97 2.04 -3.22
C VAL A 200 -7.48 1.00 -4.22
N ALA A 201 -8.02 1.43 -5.37
CA ALA A 201 -8.49 0.51 -6.40
C ALA A 201 -7.35 -0.35 -6.97
N VAL A 202 -6.22 0.28 -7.31
CA VAL A 202 -5.02 -0.42 -7.81
C VAL A 202 -4.49 -1.39 -6.76
N PHE A 203 -4.42 -0.98 -5.49
CA PHE A 203 -4.00 -1.84 -4.39
C PHE A 203 -4.86 -3.10 -4.31
N VAL A 204 -6.19 -2.96 -4.23
CA VAL A 204 -7.11 -4.10 -4.08
C VAL A 204 -7.01 -5.04 -5.28
N ILE A 205 -7.07 -4.53 -6.51
CA ILE A 205 -7.00 -5.35 -7.72
C ILE A 205 -5.68 -6.10 -7.81
N SER A 206 -4.58 -5.43 -7.50
CA SER A 206 -3.24 -5.99 -7.67
C SER A 206 -2.85 -6.98 -6.56
N THR A 207 -3.39 -6.83 -5.36
CA THR A 207 -3.10 -7.67 -4.18
C THR A 207 -4.08 -8.83 -4.00
N PHE A 208 -5.26 -8.76 -4.62
CA PHE A 208 -6.26 -9.83 -4.55
C PHE A 208 -5.75 -11.21 -5.02
N PRO A 209 -5.03 -11.34 -6.16
CA PRO A 209 -4.53 -12.64 -6.64
C PRO A 209 -3.60 -13.35 -5.65
N ILE A 210 -2.74 -12.59 -4.96
CA ILE A 210 -1.81 -13.17 -3.98
C ILE A 210 -2.54 -13.58 -2.70
N GLY A 211 -3.53 -12.81 -2.26
CA GLY A 211 -4.37 -13.17 -1.11
C GLY A 211 -5.14 -14.47 -1.33
N VAL A 212 -5.78 -14.62 -2.49
CA VAL A 212 -6.50 -15.85 -2.86
C VAL A 212 -5.56 -17.04 -2.91
N PHE A 213 -4.37 -16.88 -3.50
CA PHE A 213 -3.37 -17.94 -3.55
C PHE A 213 -2.91 -18.37 -2.15
N LYS A 214 -2.69 -17.42 -1.23
CA LYS A 214 -2.27 -17.71 0.15
C LYS A 214 -3.34 -18.49 0.91
N LEU A 215 -4.61 -18.10 0.80
CA LEU A 215 -5.72 -18.87 1.37
C LEU A 215 -5.79 -20.29 0.78
N TYR A 216 -5.69 -20.42 -0.55
CA TYR A 216 -5.63 -21.72 -1.21
C TYR A 216 -4.45 -22.57 -0.71
N SER A 217 -3.28 -21.96 -0.50
CA SER A 217 -2.10 -22.66 0.02
C SER A 217 -2.31 -23.19 1.44
N ILE A 218 -3.03 -22.46 2.29
CA ILE A 218 -3.37 -22.91 3.66
C ILE A 218 -4.31 -24.13 3.59
N VAL A 219 -5.39 -24.03 2.81
CA VAL A 219 -6.39 -25.11 2.70
C VAL A 219 -5.80 -26.39 2.11
N THR A 220 -4.85 -26.26 1.18
CA THR A 220 -4.24 -27.39 0.47
C THR A 220 -2.91 -27.86 1.06
N VAL A 221 -2.52 -27.36 2.24
CA VAL A 221 -1.19 -27.60 2.83
C VAL A 221 -0.93 -29.09 3.14
N TYR A 222 -1.97 -29.82 3.56
CA TYR A 222 -1.88 -31.26 3.89
C TYR A 222 -2.09 -32.18 2.68
N GLN A 223 -2.37 -31.62 1.49
CA GLN A 223 -2.62 -32.42 0.30
C GLN A 223 -1.30 -32.80 -0.40
N THR A 224 -1.14 -34.07 -0.74
CA THR A 224 -0.07 -34.50 -1.65
C THR A 224 -0.38 -34.02 -3.07
N LYS A 225 0.58 -33.32 -3.68
CA LYS A 225 0.39 -32.68 -4.99
C LYS A 225 1.28 -33.34 -6.03
N SER A 226 0.70 -33.67 -7.18
CA SER A 226 1.45 -34.17 -8.33
C SER A 226 2.45 -33.12 -8.84
N PRO A 227 3.52 -33.52 -9.55
CA PRO A 227 4.49 -32.57 -10.12
C PRO A 227 3.85 -31.52 -11.03
N LEU A 228 2.89 -31.94 -11.86
CA LEU A 228 2.12 -31.05 -12.73
C LEU A 228 1.33 -30.01 -11.92
N LYS A 229 0.62 -30.44 -10.87
CA LYS A 229 -0.14 -29.53 -10.00
C LYS A 229 0.78 -28.52 -9.32
N ARG A 230 1.96 -28.95 -8.85
CA ARG A 230 2.97 -28.05 -8.25
C ARG A 230 3.49 -27.02 -9.27
N ALA A 231 3.71 -27.42 -10.52
CA ALA A 231 4.15 -26.50 -11.58
C ALA A 231 3.09 -25.42 -11.89
N ILE A 232 1.81 -25.81 -11.96
CA ILE A 232 0.69 -24.88 -12.15
C ILE A 232 0.60 -23.91 -10.97
N GLU A 233 0.65 -24.41 -9.73
CA GLU A 233 0.61 -23.58 -8.53
C GLU A 233 1.77 -22.59 -8.45
N ASN A 234 2.99 -23.01 -8.80
CA ASN A 234 4.15 -22.12 -8.88
C ASN A 234 3.95 -21.02 -9.93
N THR A 235 3.35 -21.34 -11.07
CA THR A 235 3.06 -20.36 -12.13
C THR A 235 2.05 -19.32 -11.64
N ILE A 236 0.95 -19.77 -11.03
CA ILE A 236 -0.07 -18.89 -10.44
C ILE A 236 0.57 -18.00 -9.36
N PHE A 237 1.38 -18.57 -8.47
CA PHE A 237 2.10 -17.80 -7.46
C PHE A 237 2.99 -16.72 -8.07
N ASN A 238 3.76 -17.05 -9.11
CA ASN A 238 4.62 -16.07 -9.79
C ASN A 238 3.80 -14.94 -10.41
N ILE A 239 2.69 -15.24 -11.09
CA ILE A 239 1.78 -14.23 -11.66
C ILE A 239 1.22 -13.34 -10.56
N SER A 240 0.73 -13.92 -9.47
CA SER A 240 0.20 -13.19 -8.31
C SER A 240 1.24 -12.28 -7.67
N VAL A 241 2.49 -12.72 -7.57
CA VAL A 241 3.56 -11.88 -7.02
C VAL A 241 3.97 -10.76 -7.98
N ILE A 242 4.01 -11.01 -9.30
CA ILE A 242 4.24 -9.94 -10.28
C ILE A 242 3.14 -8.87 -10.16
N SER A 243 1.89 -9.30 -10.01
CA SER A 243 0.75 -8.39 -9.76
C SER A 243 0.97 -7.56 -8.48
N LEU A 244 1.45 -8.18 -7.40
CA LEU A 244 1.80 -7.45 -6.17
C LEU A 244 2.91 -6.40 -6.39
N PHE A 245 3.98 -6.75 -7.10
CA PHE A 245 5.05 -5.79 -7.39
C PHE A 245 4.60 -4.67 -8.34
N PHE A 246 3.68 -4.96 -9.26
CA PHE A 246 3.08 -3.97 -10.14
C PHE A 246 2.38 -2.84 -9.37
N ASN A 247 1.73 -3.15 -8.25
CA ASN A 247 1.16 -2.15 -7.34
C ASN A 247 2.23 -1.16 -6.80
N ASN A 248 3.38 -1.68 -6.40
CA ASN A 248 4.49 -0.89 -5.88
C ASN A 248 5.08 0.01 -6.99
N CYS A 249 5.17 -0.49 -8.23
CA CYS A 249 5.62 0.29 -9.38
C CYS A 249 4.63 1.41 -9.73
N ILE A 250 3.33 1.10 -9.80
CA ILE A 250 2.29 2.09 -10.17
C ILE A 250 2.20 3.20 -9.12
N THR A 251 2.40 2.91 -7.84
CA THR A 251 2.29 3.91 -6.77
C THR A 251 3.20 5.12 -7.01
N PHE A 252 4.41 4.91 -7.52
CA PHE A 252 5.30 5.98 -7.95
C PHE A 252 4.69 6.84 -9.08
N TYR A 253 4.15 6.19 -10.10
CA TYR A 253 3.50 6.88 -11.22
C TYR A 253 2.22 7.59 -10.80
N ILE A 254 1.41 7.03 -9.89
CA ILE A 254 0.21 7.69 -9.36
C ILE A 254 0.61 8.95 -8.60
N HIS A 255 1.61 8.88 -7.71
CA HIS A 255 2.05 10.07 -6.97
C HIS A 255 2.66 11.13 -7.90
N THR A 256 3.42 10.71 -8.91
CA THR A 256 4.08 11.61 -9.87
C THR A 256 3.08 12.22 -10.87
N LEU A 257 2.18 11.42 -11.43
CA LEU A 257 1.21 11.83 -12.45
C LEU A 257 -0.01 12.50 -11.85
N CYS A 258 -0.53 12.10 -10.69
CA CYS A 258 -1.71 12.77 -10.12
C CYS A 258 -1.35 14.07 -9.35
N GLY A 259 -0.13 14.20 -8.85
CA GLY A 259 0.32 15.40 -8.14
C GLY A 259 0.71 16.54 -9.08
N GLN A 260 -0.15 17.54 -9.30
CA GLN A 260 0.23 18.76 -10.06
C GLN A 260 1.41 19.52 -9.44
N VAL A 261 1.58 19.43 -8.12
CA VAL A 261 2.73 20.02 -7.40
C VAL A 261 4.01 19.26 -7.73
N PHE A 262 3.97 17.93 -7.72
CA PHE A 262 5.14 17.10 -8.02
C PHE A 262 5.56 17.22 -9.49
N ARG A 263 4.60 17.27 -10.43
CA ARG A 263 4.91 17.55 -11.85
C ARG A 263 5.62 18.90 -12.03
N LYS A 264 5.19 19.94 -11.32
CA LYS A 264 5.84 21.27 -11.40
C LYS A 264 7.25 21.27 -10.82
N GLU A 265 7.47 20.59 -9.70
CA GLU A 265 8.80 20.47 -9.09
C GLU A 265 9.74 19.56 -9.89
N LEU A 266 9.24 18.45 -10.45
CA LEU A 266 10.00 17.56 -11.32
C LEU A 266 10.38 18.26 -12.64
N PHE A 267 9.45 19.00 -13.25
CA PHE A 267 9.77 19.84 -14.42
C PHE A 267 10.79 20.94 -14.10
N LYS A 268 10.78 21.53 -12.90
CA LYS A 268 11.84 22.46 -12.50
C LYS A 268 13.19 21.76 -12.36
N LEU A 269 13.21 20.57 -11.77
CA LEU A 269 14.44 19.78 -11.60
C LEU A 269 15.07 19.42 -12.96
N PHE A 270 14.26 18.98 -13.92
CA PHE A 270 14.71 18.66 -15.29
C PHE A 270 14.96 19.88 -16.18
N ARG A 271 14.47 21.07 -15.81
CA ARG A 271 14.73 22.31 -16.56
C ARG A 271 15.92 23.10 -15.99
N CYS A 272 16.36 22.77 -14.78
CA CYS A 272 17.56 23.31 -14.14
C CYS A 272 18.76 22.35 -14.18
N ALA A 273 18.62 21.17 -14.81
CA ALA A 273 19.70 20.26 -15.19
C ALA A 273 19.91 20.34 -16.70
#